data_AF-A0A7S2G4V4-F1
#
_entry.id   AF-A0A7S2G4V4-F1
#
_cell.length_a   1.000
_cell.length_b   1.000
_cell.length_c   1.000
_cell.angle_alpha   90.00
_cell.angle_beta   90.00
_cell.angle_gamma   90.00
#
_symmetry.space_group_name_H-M   'P 1'
#
loop_
_entity.id
_entity.type
_entity.pdbx_description
1 polymer ?
#
loop_
_entity_poly.entity_id
_entity_poly.type
_entity_poly.pdbx_seq_one_letter_code
_entity_poly.pdbx_strand_id
1 'polypeptide(L)'
;REVVRLCMDFMLELEDEEDWAGAADSWTAEVCNYDVGEENIDRFARALGAAAVLEHVFEGVRSFVGQGDWKHRYVAIMTLSQCAETVHDEAHVDEIVQLLLSLLADDHPRVRYAALHAIGQTSTDHSPYLQEQHSERVLPAISRLMDDP
;
A
#
# COMPACT_ATOMS: atom_id res chain seq x y z
N ARG A 1 6.08 2.29 -18.29
CA ARG A 1 4.88 1.42 -18.16
C ARG A 1 5.21 0.00 -17.69
N GLU A 2 6.04 -0.76 -18.43
CA GLU A 2 6.30 -2.18 -18.12
C GLU A 2 6.99 -2.41 -16.76
N VAL A 3 7.83 -1.47 -16.32
CA VAL A 3 8.61 -1.60 -15.08
C VAL A 3 7.75 -1.62 -13.83
N VAL A 4 6.76 -0.72 -13.70
CA VAL A 4 5.85 -0.71 -12.53
C VAL A 4 5.11 -2.04 -12.41
N ARG A 5 4.59 -2.53 -13.54
CA ARG A 5 3.89 -3.82 -13.57
C ARG A 5 4.82 -4.98 -13.21
N LEU A 6 6.05 -4.99 -13.74
CA LEU A 6 7.04 -6.02 -13.40
C LEU A 6 7.37 -6.03 -11.90
N CYS A 7 7.53 -4.85 -11.29
CA CYS A 7 7.71 -4.73 -9.84
C CYS A 7 6.52 -5.29 -9.06
N MET A 8 5.29 -4.96 -9.47
CA MET A 8 4.08 -5.51 -8.86
C MET A 8 3.98 -7.03 -9.04
N ASP A 9 4.35 -7.55 -10.21
CA ASP A 9 4.36 -8.99 -10.48
C ASP A 9 5.39 -9.72 -9.60
N PHE A 10 6.57 -9.13 -9.37
CA PHE A 10 7.55 -9.65 -8.41
C PHE A 10 7.01 -9.65 -6.97
N MET A 11 6.27 -8.62 -6.59
CA MET A 11 5.62 -8.58 -5.28
C MET A 11 4.54 -9.65 -5.11
N LEU A 12 3.96 -10.21 -6.18
CA LEU A 12 3.00 -11.32 -6.06
C LEU A 12 3.64 -12.63 -5.57
N GLU A 13 4.97 -12.73 -5.61
CA GLU A 13 5.71 -13.88 -5.08
C GLU A 13 5.75 -13.92 -3.54
N LEU A 14 5.08 -13.00 -2.85
CA LEU A 14 4.95 -13.04 -1.40
C LEU A 14 4.43 -14.41 -0.93
N GLU A 15 5.05 -14.98 0.09
CA GLU A 15 4.65 -16.28 0.64
C GLU A 15 3.37 -16.13 1.48
N ASP A 16 2.51 -17.14 1.45
CA ASP A 16 1.29 -17.19 2.26
C ASP A 16 1.55 -18.05 3.51
N GLU A 17 2.12 -17.40 4.53
CA GLU A 17 2.54 -18.05 5.77
C GLU A 17 1.35 -18.32 6.69
N GLU A 18 1.24 -19.57 7.17
CA GLU A 18 0.10 -20.03 7.99
C GLU A 18 0.01 -19.35 9.36
N ASP A 19 1.16 -18.96 9.95
CA ASP A 19 1.26 -18.23 11.22
C ASP A 19 1.87 -16.82 11.04
N TRP A 20 1.49 -16.13 9.95
CA TRP A 20 2.00 -14.79 9.65
C TRP A 20 1.80 -13.80 10.80
N ALA A 21 0.68 -13.89 11.52
CA ALA A 21 0.36 -12.96 12.63
C ALA A 21 1.16 -13.24 13.92
N GLY A 22 1.60 -14.49 14.12
CA GLY A 22 2.40 -14.90 15.28
C GLY A 22 3.91 -14.91 15.02
N ALA A 23 4.32 -14.87 13.75
CA ALA A 23 5.72 -14.82 13.36
C ALA A 23 6.40 -13.56 13.91
N ALA A 24 7.49 -13.74 14.66
CA ALA A 24 8.37 -12.63 14.98
C ALA A 24 9.05 -12.16 13.68
N ASP A 25 9.15 -10.84 13.46
CA ASP A 25 9.89 -10.26 12.33
C ASP A 25 11.29 -10.87 12.24
N SER A 26 11.44 -11.86 11.37
CA SER A 26 12.69 -12.56 11.17
C SER A 26 13.45 -11.85 10.07
N TRP A 27 14.27 -10.88 10.45
CA TRP A 27 15.18 -10.11 9.59
C TRP A 27 16.28 -10.95 8.91
N THR A 28 16.09 -12.27 8.79
CA THR A 28 17.08 -13.23 8.29
C THR A 28 16.74 -13.78 6.90
N ALA A 29 15.68 -13.31 6.25
CA ALA A 29 15.36 -13.72 4.89
C ALA A 29 16.39 -13.17 3.90
N GLU A 30 16.80 -14.02 2.96
CA GLU A 30 17.53 -13.61 1.77
C GLU A 30 16.65 -12.66 0.93
N VAL A 31 17.23 -11.62 0.34
CA VAL A 31 16.48 -10.66 -0.51
C VAL A 31 15.71 -11.42 -1.57
N CYS A 32 14.39 -11.32 -1.53
CA CYS A 32 13.50 -12.05 -2.42
C CYS A 32 12.92 -11.12 -3.51
N ASN A 33 12.17 -11.69 -4.45
CA ASN A 33 11.55 -10.91 -5.52
C ASN A 33 10.56 -9.88 -4.98
N TYR A 34 9.89 -10.17 -3.86
CA TYR A 34 9.02 -9.20 -3.21
C TYR A 34 9.79 -7.93 -2.82
N ASP A 35 10.91 -8.07 -2.10
CA ASP A 35 11.75 -6.94 -1.66
C ASP A 35 12.26 -6.13 -2.87
N VAL A 36 12.69 -6.84 -3.92
CA VAL A 36 13.17 -6.21 -5.16
C VAL A 36 12.05 -5.42 -5.85
N GLY A 37 10.83 -5.95 -5.89
CA GLY A 37 9.68 -5.26 -6.47
C GLY A 37 9.34 -4.00 -5.69
N GLU A 38 9.21 -4.12 -4.37
CA GLU A 38 8.84 -3.05 -3.46
C GLU A 38 9.86 -1.90 -3.48
N GLU A 39 11.14 -2.18 -3.23
CA GLU A 39 12.18 -1.14 -3.17
C GLU A 39 12.34 -0.39 -4.49
N ASN A 40 12.17 -1.08 -5.62
CA ASN A 40 12.35 -0.44 -6.91
C ASN A 40 11.20 0.52 -7.24
N ILE A 41 9.98 0.28 -6.76
CA ILE A 41 8.87 1.23 -6.93
C ILE A 41 9.23 2.58 -6.29
N ASP A 42 9.69 2.59 -5.02
CA ASP A 42 10.17 3.79 -4.34
C ASP A 42 11.31 4.48 -5.12
N ARG A 43 12.34 3.71 -5.49
CA ARG A 43 13.49 4.24 -6.23
C ARG A 43 13.09 4.88 -7.55
N PHE A 44 12.16 4.27 -8.30
CA PHE A 44 11.68 4.84 -9.56
C PHE A 44 10.86 6.11 -9.32
N ALA A 45 9.95 6.10 -8.34
CA ALA A 45 9.14 7.27 -8.01
C ALA A 45 10.02 8.47 -7.64
N ARG A 46 11.07 8.24 -6.84
CA ARG A 46 12.02 9.28 -6.41
C ARG A 46 12.98 9.73 -7.51
N ALA A 47 13.45 8.81 -8.36
CA ALA A 47 14.42 9.13 -9.41
C ALA A 47 13.81 9.81 -10.64
N LEU A 48 12.61 9.39 -11.05
CA LEU A 48 11.94 9.89 -12.25
C LEU A 48 10.95 11.02 -11.94
N GLY A 49 10.56 11.16 -10.68
CA GLY A 49 9.57 12.13 -10.22
C GLY A 49 8.13 11.62 -10.39
N ALA A 50 7.25 12.12 -9.53
CA ALA A 50 5.89 11.63 -9.38
C ALA A 50 5.09 11.64 -10.69
N ALA A 51 5.21 12.70 -11.49
CA ALA A 51 4.46 12.85 -12.74
C ALA A 51 4.74 11.74 -13.77
N ALA A 52 5.95 11.15 -13.76
CA ALA A 52 6.33 10.12 -14.72
C ALA A 52 5.90 8.71 -14.30
N VAL A 53 5.64 8.50 -12.99
CA VAL A 53 5.44 7.16 -12.41
C VAL A 53 4.00 6.97 -11.88
N LEU A 54 3.40 8.01 -11.31
CA LEU A 54 2.11 7.92 -10.62
C LEU A 54 0.96 7.49 -11.53
N GLU A 55 0.89 7.96 -12.77
CA GLU A 55 -0.17 7.51 -13.70
C GLU A 55 -0.14 5.99 -13.90
N HIS A 56 1.06 5.42 -13.99
CA HIS A 56 1.27 3.99 -14.20
C HIS A 56 1.03 3.19 -12.92
N VAL A 57 1.40 3.76 -11.77
CA VAL A 57 1.07 3.21 -10.45
C VAL A 57 -0.44 3.15 -10.28
N PHE A 58 -1.17 4.24 -10.51
CA PHE A 58 -2.63 4.25 -10.40
C PHE A 58 -3.32 3.33 -11.41
N GLU A 59 -2.78 3.17 -12.63
CA GLU A 59 -3.26 2.15 -13.59
C GLU A 59 -3.08 0.73 -13.02
N GLY A 60 -1.88 0.40 -12.53
CA GLY A 60 -1.55 -0.91 -11.96
C GLY A 60 -2.40 -1.23 -10.72
N VAL A 61 -2.49 -0.28 -9.79
CA VAL A 61 -3.29 -0.38 -8.55
C VAL A 61 -4.75 -0.67 -8.89
N ARG A 62 -5.38 0.10 -9.79
CA ARG A 62 -6.78 -0.15 -10.19
C ARG A 62 -6.96 -1.54 -10.80
N SER A 63 -6.00 -2.00 -11.60
CA SER A 63 -6.03 -3.33 -12.21
C SER A 63 -5.92 -4.45 -11.16
N PHE A 64 -5.09 -4.27 -10.14
CA PHE A 64 -4.82 -5.27 -9.10
C PHE A 64 -5.91 -5.31 -8.02
N VAL A 65 -6.44 -4.16 -7.60
CA VAL A 65 -7.56 -4.09 -6.65
C VAL A 65 -8.80 -4.83 -7.17
N GLY A 66 -9.04 -4.80 -8.48
CA GLY A 66 -10.17 -5.51 -9.12
C GLY A 66 -10.01 -7.02 -9.25
N GLN A 67 -8.86 -7.61 -8.86
CA GLN A 67 -8.64 -9.05 -8.92
C GLN A 67 -9.23 -9.75 -7.68
N GLY A 68 -9.68 -10.99 -7.86
CA GLY A 68 -10.29 -11.79 -6.78
C GLY A 68 -9.30 -12.25 -5.70
N ASP A 69 -8.01 -12.34 -6.03
CA ASP A 69 -6.96 -12.80 -5.12
C ASP A 69 -6.49 -11.68 -4.18
N TRP A 70 -6.39 -12.00 -2.89
CA TRP A 70 -5.96 -11.08 -1.84
C TRP A 70 -4.55 -10.54 -2.06
N LYS A 71 -3.64 -11.33 -2.65
CA LYS A 71 -2.26 -10.90 -2.93
C LYS A 71 -2.22 -9.71 -3.88
N HIS A 72 -3.12 -9.66 -4.85
CA HIS A 72 -3.18 -8.52 -5.76
C HIS A 72 -3.64 -7.25 -5.03
N ARG A 73 -4.65 -7.35 -4.15
CA ARG A 73 -5.12 -6.21 -3.35
C ARG A 73 -4.02 -5.74 -2.39
N TYR A 74 -3.33 -6.68 -1.74
CA TYR A 74 -2.17 -6.40 -0.89
C TYR A 74 -1.07 -5.66 -1.66
N VAL A 75 -0.64 -6.19 -2.81
CA VAL A 75 0.40 -5.58 -3.65
C VAL A 75 -0.01 -4.20 -4.15
N ALA A 76 -1.28 -4.00 -4.51
CA ALA A 76 -1.79 -2.69 -4.90
C ALA A 76 -1.65 -1.66 -3.77
N ILE A 77 -1.98 -2.04 -2.53
CA ILE A 77 -1.81 -1.17 -1.36
C ILE A 77 -0.33 -0.86 -1.12
N MET A 78 0.53 -1.87 -1.12
CA MET A 78 1.96 -1.68 -0.85
C MET A 78 2.62 -0.82 -1.95
N THR A 79 2.23 -1.01 -3.21
CA THR A 79 2.66 -0.16 -4.32
C THR A 79 2.29 1.31 -4.12
N LEU A 80 1.08 1.60 -3.63
CA LEU A 80 0.68 2.96 -3.27
C LEU A 80 1.51 3.51 -2.10
N SER A 81 1.72 2.68 -1.06
CA SER A 81 2.50 3.07 0.12
C SER A 81 3.92 3.51 -0.25
N GLN A 82 4.57 2.83 -1.20
CA GLN A 82 5.92 3.18 -1.69
C GLN A 82 5.97 4.49 -2.51
N CYS A 83 4.82 5.02 -2.93
CA CYS A 83 4.74 6.23 -3.74
C CYS A 83 4.10 7.42 -3.00
N ALA A 84 3.53 7.23 -1.82
CA ALA A 84 2.74 8.24 -1.10
C ALA A 84 3.51 9.56 -0.94
N GLU A 85 4.76 9.52 -0.45
CA GLU A 85 5.63 10.70 -0.29
C GLU A 85 5.77 11.54 -1.58
N THR A 86 5.69 10.91 -2.74
CA THR A 86 5.85 11.59 -4.04
C THR A 86 4.57 12.28 -4.54
N VAL A 87 3.42 12.00 -3.93
CA VAL A 87 2.13 12.58 -4.33
C VAL A 87 2.00 14.00 -3.78
N HIS A 88 1.97 15.00 -4.66
CA HIS A 88 1.84 16.41 -4.24
C HIS A 88 0.44 17.00 -4.43
N ASP A 89 -0.41 16.31 -5.20
CA ASP A 89 -1.78 16.75 -5.44
C ASP A 89 -2.70 16.17 -4.36
N GLU A 90 -3.25 17.06 -3.54
CA GLU A 90 -4.18 16.74 -2.45
C GLU A 90 -5.39 15.92 -2.93
N ALA A 91 -5.89 16.13 -4.15
CA ALA A 91 -6.99 15.34 -4.69
C ALA A 91 -6.61 13.86 -4.87
N HIS A 92 -5.37 13.58 -5.26
CA HIS A 92 -4.87 12.21 -5.33
C HIS A 92 -4.66 11.61 -3.94
N VAL A 93 -4.25 12.42 -2.95
CA VAL A 93 -4.17 11.97 -1.54
C VAL A 93 -5.56 11.57 -1.03
N ASP A 94 -6.59 12.36 -1.33
CA ASP A 94 -7.98 12.05 -0.96
C ASP A 94 -8.47 10.72 -1.56
N GLU A 95 -8.17 10.48 -2.83
CA GLU A 95 -8.48 9.22 -3.52
C GLU A 95 -7.75 8.02 -2.90
N ILE A 96 -6.46 8.18 -2.57
CA ILE A 96 -5.66 7.16 -1.87
C ILE A 96 -6.29 6.84 -0.52
N VAL A 97 -6.57 7.85 0.31
CA VAL A 97 -7.16 7.66 1.64
C VAL A 97 -8.53 6.98 1.54
N GLN A 98 -9.36 7.37 0.57
CA GLN A 98 -10.65 6.72 0.35
C GLN A 98 -10.50 5.24 -0.01
N LEU A 99 -9.56 4.90 -0.89
CA LEU A 99 -9.28 3.51 -1.26
C LEU A 99 -8.78 2.71 -0.05
N LEU A 100 -7.80 3.22 0.68
CA LEU A 100 -7.23 2.52 1.84
C LEU A 100 -8.29 2.28 2.92
N LEU A 101 -9.13 3.27 3.21
CA LEU A 101 -10.24 3.10 4.16
C LEU A 101 -11.23 2.03 3.73
N SER A 102 -11.46 1.84 2.43
CA SER A 102 -12.33 0.77 1.93
C SER A 102 -11.73 -0.63 2.10
N LEU A 103 -10.39 -0.73 2.09
CA LEU A 103 -9.65 -1.98 2.21
C LEU A 103 -9.38 -2.39 3.67
N LEU A 104 -9.66 -1.52 4.65
CA LEU A 104 -9.65 -1.87 6.07
C LEU A 104 -10.73 -2.91 6.45
N ALA A 105 -11.74 -3.12 5.60
CA ALA A 105 -12.79 -4.10 5.79
C ALA A 105 -12.63 -5.33 4.87
N ASP A 106 -11.45 -5.55 4.28
CA ASP A 106 -11.19 -6.70 3.43
C ASP A 106 -11.31 -8.02 4.21
N ASP A 107 -11.79 -9.07 3.53
CA ASP A 107 -11.91 -10.40 4.12
C ASP A 107 -10.55 -10.95 4.58
N HIS A 108 -9.45 -10.57 3.92
CA HIS A 108 -8.13 -11.10 4.20
C HIS A 108 -7.35 -10.23 5.22
N PRO A 109 -6.84 -10.80 6.33
CA PRO A 109 -6.17 -10.04 7.41
C PRO A 109 -4.94 -9.27 6.92
N ARG A 110 -4.13 -9.85 6.03
CA ARG A 110 -2.94 -9.16 5.48
C ARG A 110 -3.29 -7.95 4.63
N VAL A 111 -4.45 -7.94 3.98
CA VAL A 111 -4.93 -6.78 3.20
C VAL A 111 -5.36 -5.67 4.16
N ARG A 112 -6.07 -6.00 5.23
CA ARG A 112 -6.43 -5.04 6.29
C ARG A 112 -5.19 -4.44 6.95
N TYR A 113 -4.20 -5.27 7.27
CA TYR A 113 -2.91 -4.82 7.79
C TYR A 113 -2.20 -3.87 6.82
N ALA A 114 -2.07 -4.23 5.54
CA ALA A 114 -1.43 -3.38 4.54
C ALA A 114 -2.15 -2.03 4.41
N ALA A 115 -3.48 -2.03 4.42
CA ALA A 115 -4.28 -0.81 4.37
C ALA A 115 -4.02 0.08 5.60
N LEU A 116 -3.95 -0.49 6.81
CA LEU A 116 -3.57 0.24 8.02
C LEU A 116 -2.15 0.80 7.94
N HIS A 117 -1.19 -0.02 7.50
CA HIS A 117 0.20 0.38 7.32
C HIS A 117 0.31 1.58 6.36
N ALA A 118 -0.32 1.48 5.19
CA ALA A 118 -0.32 2.54 4.20
C ALA A 118 -1.01 3.82 4.70
N ILE A 119 -2.08 3.72 5.51
CA ILE A 119 -2.69 4.89 6.16
C ILE A 119 -1.69 5.56 7.11
N GLY A 120 -0.95 4.78 7.90
CA GLY A 120 0.10 5.29 8.78
C GLY A 120 1.21 6.03 8.03
N GLN A 121 1.69 5.44 6.93
CA GLN A 121 2.69 6.05 6.05
C GLN A 121 2.17 7.35 5.43
N THR A 122 1.00 7.30 4.79
CA THR A 122 0.33 8.47 4.18
C THR A 122 0.07 9.58 5.20
N SER A 123 -0.25 9.23 6.45
CA SER A 123 -0.44 10.20 7.54
C SER A 123 0.86 10.92 7.92
N THR A 124 2.00 10.25 7.80
CA THR A 124 3.31 10.84 8.06
C THR A 124 3.72 11.75 6.91
N ASP A 125 3.60 11.26 5.68
CA ASP A 125 4.06 11.94 4.47
C ASP A 125 3.24 13.19 4.13
N HIS A 126 1.94 13.17 4.42
CA HIS A 126 1.02 14.29 4.14
C HIS A 126 0.57 15.02 5.40
N SER A 127 1.39 15.05 6.45
CA SER A 127 1.13 15.90 7.61
C SER A 127 1.37 17.38 7.27
N PRO A 128 0.50 18.32 7.71
CA PRO A 128 -0.68 18.12 8.56
C PRO A 128 -1.99 17.87 7.78
N TYR A 129 -1.94 17.91 6.45
CA TYR A 129 -3.12 17.87 5.58
C TYR A 129 -4.03 16.67 5.87
N LEU A 130 -3.49 15.46 5.95
CA LEU A 130 -4.29 14.26 6.17
C LEU A 130 -5.04 14.31 7.50
N GLN A 131 -4.38 14.77 8.57
CA GLN A 131 -4.99 14.89 9.90
C GLN A 131 -6.12 15.93 9.89
N GLU A 132 -5.92 17.05 9.22
CA GLU A 132 -6.92 18.12 9.14
C GLU A 132 -8.14 17.71 8.31
N GLN A 133 -7.94 16.99 7.20
CA GLN A 133 -9.03 16.67 6.25
C GLN A 133 -9.70 15.32 6.50
N HIS A 134 -8.97 14.32 7.03
CA HIS A 134 -9.44 12.93 7.06
C HIS A 134 -9.55 12.31 8.46
N SER A 135 -9.14 13.00 9.52
CA SER A 135 -9.17 12.45 10.89
C SER A 135 -10.54 11.94 11.33
N GLU A 136 -11.63 12.62 10.95
CA GLU A 136 -13.01 12.20 11.26
C GLU A 136 -13.38 10.83 10.66
N ARG A 137 -12.72 10.42 9.57
CA ARG A 137 -12.92 9.11 8.94
C ARG A 137 -11.87 8.09 9.40
N VAL A 138 -10.61 8.53 9.49
CA VAL A 138 -9.46 7.67 9.80
C VAL A 138 -9.50 7.19 11.26
N LEU A 139 -9.73 8.08 12.22
CA LEU A 139 -9.67 7.70 13.64
C LEU A 139 -10.74 6.66 14.03
N PRO A 140 -12.02 6.80 13.63
CA PRO A 140 -13.02 5.76 13.90
C PRO A 140 -12.72 4.44 13.18
N ALA A 141 -12.09 4.48 11.99
CA ALA A 141 -11.74 3.28 11.26
C ALA A 141 -10.61 2.51 11.97
N ILE A 142 -9.54 3.20 12.39
CA ILE A 142 -8.46 2.59 13.17
C ILE A 142 -8.99 2.05 14.50
N SER A 143 -9.86 2.80 15.20
CA SER A 143 -10.43 2.36 16.47
C SER A 143 -11.21 1.04 16.34
N ARG A 144 -11.92 0.81 15.23
CA ARG A 144 -12.63 -0.46 14.99
C ARG A 144 -11.66 -1.61 14.71
N LEU A 145 -10.55 -1.32 14.03
CA LEU A 145 -9.55 -2.32 13.69
C LEU A 145 -8.73 -2.79 14.91
N MET A 146 -8.76 -2.05 16.02
CA MET A 146 -8.16 -2.53 17.28
C MET A 146 -8.86 -3.77 17.83
N ASP A 147 -10.09 -4.03 17.39
CA ASP A 147 -10.86 -5.23 17.71
C ASP A 147 -10.85 -6.27 16.56
N ASP A 148 -9.92 -6.16 15.60
CA ASP A 148 -9.78 -7.11 14.47
C ASP A 148 -9.45 -8.53 14.99
N PRO A 149 -10.17 -9.57 14.55
CA PRO A 149 -10.08 -10.93 15.11
C PRO A 149 -8.82 -11.70 14.70
#